data_AF-A0A2G4YPT9-F1
#
_entry.id   AF-A0A2G4YPT9-F1
#
_cell.length_a   1.000
_cell.length_b   1.000
_cell.length_c   1.000
_cell.angle_alpha   90.00
_cell.angle_beta   90.00
_cell.angle_gamma   90.00
#
_symmetry.space_group_name_H-M   'P 1'
#
loop_
_entity.id
_entity.type
_entity.pdbx_description
1 polymer ?
#
loop_
_entity_poly.entity_id
_entity_poly.type
_entity_poly.pdbx_seq_one_letter_code
_entity_poly.pdbx_strand_id
1 'polypeptide(L)'
;MRKLMRYDDEFRLIVTRYFLKTGDVRYTSKKYNIPVSTIYKWYEKYRKGGENGLRKKSTRPNTSPNKTCDELERLVVGAWLEIKTRRNYVNVKKKLDDRNIKLSLPTIKKILNRKNHMS
;
A
#
# COMPACT_ATOMS: atom_id res chain seq x y z
N MET A 1 11.44 -17.05 -16.45
CA MET A 1 10.95 -15.97 -15.58
C MET A 1 9.55 -16.30 -15.09
N ARG A 2 9.29 -16.37 -13.77
CA ARG A 2 7.93 -16.66 -13.24
C ARG A 2 7.21 -15.35 -12.92
N LYS A 3 6.18 -15.04 -13.71
CA LYS A 3 5.20 -13.98 -13.46
C LYS A 3 4.53 -14.27 -12.11
N LEU A 4 4.64 -13.35 -11.15
CA LEU A 4 3.95 -13.44 -9.85
C LEU A 4 2.44 -13.42 -10.10
N MET A 5 1.84 -14.61 -10.24
CA MET A 5 0.39 -14.78 -10.28
C MET A 5 -0.16 -14.26 -8.94
N ARG A 6 -0.88 -13.12 -8.97
CA ARG A 6 -1.42 -12.48 -7.77
C ARG A 6 -2.66 -13.25 -7.31
N TYR A 7 -2.45 -14.30 -6.54
CA TYR A 7 -3.52 -14.89 -5.74
C TYR A 7 -4.08 -13.83 -4.79
N ASP A 8 -5.40 -13.64 -4.77
CA ASP A 8 -6.08 -12.90 -3.70
C ASP A 8 -6.13 -13.76 -2.42
N ASP A 9 -6.63 -13.18 -1.32
CA ASP A 9 -6.56 -13.79 -0.01
C ASP A 9 -7.61 -14.91 0.19
N GLU A 10 -8.77 -14.81 -0.48
CA GLU A 10 -9.82 -15.82 -0.47
C GLU A 10 -9.36 -17.08 -1.22
N PHE A 11 -8.75 -16.91 -2.40
CA PHE A 11 -8.22 -18.04 -3.16
C PHE A 11 -7.16 -18.82 -2.37
N ARG A 12 -6.28 -18.13 -1.63
CA ARG A 12 -5.30 -18.79 -0.76
C ARG A 12 -5.99 -19.62 0.31
N LEU A 13 -7.05 -19.09 0.91
CA LEU A 13 -7.81 -19.78 1.95
C LEU A 13 -8.48 -21.04 1.40
N ILE A 14 -9.08 -20.97 0.21
CA ILE A 14 -9.69 -22.11 -0.48
C ILE A 14 -8.66 -23.23 -0.67
N VAL A 15 -7.48 -22.90 -1.21
CA VAL A 15 -6.42 -23.88 -1.47
C VAL A 15 -5.90 -24.47 -0.15
N THR A 16 -5.66 -23.65 0.86
CA THR A 16 -5.18 -24.13 2.17
C THR A 16 -6.20 -25.02 2.86
N ARG A 17 -7.49 -24.66 2.86
CA ARG A 17 -8.56 -25.52 3.41
C ARG A 17 -8.70 -26.83 2.63
N TYR A 18 -8.56 -26.78 1.30
CA TYR A 18 -8.58 -27.99 0.48
C TYR A 18 -7.43 -28.93 0.84
N PHE A 19 -6.20 -28.40 0.96
CA PHE A 19 -5.04 -29.18 1.41
C PHE A 19 -5.25 -29.77 2.81
N LEU A 20 -5.78 -28.99 3.76
CA LEU A 20 -6.10 -29.48 5.10
C LEU A 20 -7.12 -30.62 5.10
N LYS A 21 -8.11 -30.56 4.20
CA LYS A 21 -9.14 -31.59 4.07
C LYS A 21 -8.60 -32.89 3.47
N THR A 22 -7.72 -32.79 2.48
CA THR A 22 -7.23 -33.97 1.74
C THR A 22 -5.95 -34.57 2.32
N GLY A 23 -5.12 -33.78 3.00
CA GLY A 23 -3.78 -34.18 3.43
C GLY A 23 -2.78 -34.36 2.27
N ASP A 24 -3.22 -34.23 1.01
CA ASP A 24 -2.40 -34.48 -0.18
C ASP A 24 -2.03 -33.18 -0.91
N VAL A 25 -0.80 -32.75 -0.70
CA VAL A 25 -0.25 -31.54 -1.32
C VAL A 25 0.02 -31.71 -2.82
N ARG A 26 0.35 -32.92 -3.29
CA ARG A 26 0.64 -33.19 -4.71
C ARG A 26 -0.67 -33.15 -5.50
N TYR A 27 -1.73 -33.73 -4.95
CA TYR A 27 -3.06 -33.65 -5.53
C TYR A 27 -3.59 -32.22 -5.53
N THR A 28 -3.45 -31.49 -4.42
CA THR A 28 -3.83 -30.06 -4.34
C THR A 28 -3.04 -29.22 -5.34
N SER A 29 -1.73 -29.46 -5.49
CA SER A 29 -0.87 -28.79 -6.46
C SER A 29 -1.36 -28.98 -7.89
N LYS A 30 -1.66 -30.21 -8.29
CA LYS A 30 -2.18 -30.52 -9.62
C LYS A 30 -3.53 -29.86 -9.85
N LYS A 31 -4.44 -29.96 -8.88
CA LYS A 31 -5.82 -29.44 -8.99
C LYS A 31 -5.88 -27.94 -9.23
N TYR A 32 -5.09 -27.17 -8.48
CA TYR A 32 -5.09 -25.71 -8.59
C TYR A 32 -3.97 -25.14 -9.47
N ASN A 33 -3.13 -26.02 -10.06
CA ASN A 33 -1.93 -25.65 -10.80
C ASN A 33 -0.98 -24.73 -10.02
N ILE A 34 -0.77 -25.05 -8.74
CA ILE A 34 0.05 -24.25 -7.82
C ILE A 34 1.27 -25.06 -7.42
N PRO A 35 2.47 -24.47 -7.43
CA PRO A 35 3.65 -25.16 -6.93
C PRO A 35 3.47 -25.62 -5.47
N VAL A 36 3.83 -26.87 -5.18
CA VAL A 36 3.79 -27.47 -3.83
C VAL A 36 4.42 -26.55 -2.78
N SER A 37 5.56 -25.94 -3.09
CA SER A 37 6.26 -25.00 -2.21
C SER A 37 5.43 -23.75 -1.86
N THR A 38 4.53 -23.31 -2.73
CA THR A 38 3.63 -22.18 -2.48
C THR A 38 2.50 -22.59 -1.54
N ILE A 39 1.96 -23.80 -1.70
CA ILE A 39 0.93 -24.35 -0.82
C ILE A 39 1.46 -24.49 0.61
N TYR A 40 2.67 -25.04 0.79
CA TYR A 40 3.30 -25.10 2.12
C TYR A 40 3.54 -23.72 2.74
N LYS A 41 3.96 -22.73 1.95
CA LYS A 41 4.12 -21.35 2.44
C LYS A 41 2.80 -20.77 2.94
N TRP A 42 1.68 -21.06 2.28
CA TRP A 42 0.36 -20.63 2.75
C TRP A 42 -0.08 -21.39 3.98
N TYR A 43 0.10 -22.71 3.99
CA TYR A 43 -0.18 -23.54 5.15
C TYR A 43 0.58 -23.08 6.40
N GLU A 44 1.88 -22.80 6.31
CA GLU A 44 2.67 -22.30 7.44
C GLU A 44 2.18 -20.94 7.95
N LYS A 45 1.77 -20.05 7.05
CA LYS A 45 1.17 -18.77 7.43
C LYS A 45 -0.19 -18.95 8.10
N TYR A 46 -1.00 -19.86 7.57
CA TYR A 46 -2.30 -20.22 8.14
C TYR A 46 -2.14 -20.85 9.53
N ARG A 47 -1.16 -21.74 9.72
CA ARG A 47 -0.85 -22.34 11.03
C ARG A 47 -0.48 -21.30 12.08
N LYS A 48 0.22 -20.23 11.68
CA LYS A 48 0.68 -19.16 12.58
C LYS A 48 -0.38 -18.11 12.91
N GLY A 49 -1.34 -17.87 12.02
CA GLY A 49 -2.26 -16.72 12.16
C GLY A 49 -3.64 -16.93 11.57
N GLY A 50 -4.05 -18.18 11.33
CA GLY A 50 -5.30 -18.53 10.66
C GLY A 50 -5.44 -17.85 9.31
N GLU A 51 -6.67 -17.45 9.00
CA GLU A 51 -7.01 -16.73 7.76
C GLU A 51 -6.27 -15.40 7.65
N ASN A 52 -6.09 -14.71 8.77
CA ASN A 52 -5.33 -13.44 8.82
C ASN A 52 -3.86 -13.62 8.44
N GLY A 53 -3.30 -14.81 8.65
CA GLY A 53 -1.95 -15.15 8.18
C GLY A 53 -1.83 -15.20 6.66
N LEU A 54 -2.93 -15.51 5.95
CA LEU A 54 -2.97 -15.58 4.48
C LEU A 54 -3.17 -14.22 3.82
N ARG A 55 -3.63 -13.22 4.57
CA ARG A 55 -3.85 -11.86 4.07
C ARG A 55 -2.57 -11.23 3.54
N LYS A 56 -2.68 -10.46 2.45
CA LYS A 56 -1.56 -9.64 1.98
C LYS A 56 -1.23 -8.58 3.02
N LYS A 57 -0.04 -8.68 3.62
CA LYS A 57 0.52 -7.60 4.42
C LYS A 57 1.20 -6.60 3.50
N SER A 58 0.92 -5.31 3.70
CA SER A 58 1.68 -4.24 3.06
C SER A 58 3.14 -4.34 3.51
N THR A 59 4.08 -4.35 2.56
CA THR A 59 5.51 -4.21 2.84
C THR A 59 5.93 -2.75 2.94
N ARG A 60 5.00 -1.81 2.71
CA ARG A 60 5.29 -0.38 2.78
C ARG A 60 5.48 0.00 4.25
N PRO A 61 6.55 0.73 4.60
CA PRO A 61 6.75 1.20 5.96
C PRO A 61 5.57 2.09 6.38
N ASN A 62 5.06 1.86 7.60
CA ASN A 62 3.98 2.67 8.18
C ASN A 62 4.44 4.09 8.55
N THR A 63 5.76 4.30 8.66
CA THR A 63 6.37 5.58 9.03
C THR A 63 7.30 6.05 7.92
N SER A 64 7.29 7.35 7.63
CA SER A 64 8.27 7.99 6.78
C SER A 64 9.17 8.86 7.66
N PRO A 65 10.46 8.52 7.83
CA PRO A 65 11.38 9.30 8.66
C PRO A 65 11.47 10.78 8.22
N ASN A 66 11.35 11.02 6.90
CA ASN A 66 11.39 12.35 6.30
C ASN A 66 9.98 12.94 6.09
N LYS A 67 9.02 12.60 6.97
CA LYS A 67 7.67 13.17 6.89
C LYS A 67 7.75 14.64 7.30
N THR A 68 7.28 15.53 6.42
CA THR A 68 7.06 16.94 6.77
C THR A 68 6.07 17.02 7.93
N CYS A 69 6.33 17.87 8.93
CA CYS A 69 5.44 17.98 10.09
C CYS A 69 4.01 18.35 9.68
N ASP A 70 3.03 17.94 10.50
CA ASP A 70 1.61 18.11 10.18
C ASP A 70 1.20 19.58 10.05
N GLU A 71 1.88 20.49 10.75
CA GLU A 71 1.67 21.93 10.66
C GLU A 71 2.00 22.47 9.25
N LEU A 72 3.16 22.11 8.71
CA LEU A 72 3.55 22.50 7.35
C LEU A 72 2.62 21.87 6.30
N GLU A 73 2.14 20.64 6.52
CA GLU A 73 1.13 20.04 5.64
C GLU A 73 -0.16 20.85 5.62
N ARG A 74 -0.64 21.33 6.79
CA ARG A 74 -1.84 22.19 6.89
C ARG A 74 -1.64 23.51 6.15
N LEU A 75 -0.48 24.15 6.30
CA LEU A 75 -0.18 25.41 5.61
C LEU A 75 -0.16 25.24 4.08
N VAL A 76 0.42 24.13 3.59
CA VAL A 76 0.43 23.79 2.15
C VAL A 76 -1.00 23.56 1.63
N VAL A 77 -1.84 22.84 2.38
CA VAL A 77 -3.23 22.59 2.00
C VAL A 77 -4.06 23.88 2.03
N GLY A 78 -3.91 24.70 3.07
CA GLY A 78 -4.59 25.99 3.17
C GLY A 78 -4.23 26.92 2.01
N ALA A 79 -2.94 27.06 1.70
CA ALA A 79 -2.48 27.84 0.56
C ALA A 79 -3.05 27.34 -0.78
N TRP A 80 -3.20 26.02 -0.94
CA TRP A 80 -3.82 25.42 -2.12
C TRP A 80 -5.33 25.72 -2.24
N LEU A 81 -6.08 25.66 -1.14
CA LEU A 81 -7.52 25.95 -1.14
C LEU A 81 -7.82 27.44 -1.41
N GLU A 82 -6.97 28.34 -0.94
CA GLU A 82 -7.11 29.78 -1.19
C GLU A 82 -6.83 30.15 -2.66
N ILE A 83 -6.01 29.38 -3.36
CA ILE A 83 -5.74 29.58 -4.78
C ILE A 83 -6.90 28.97 -5.56
N LYS A 84 -7.89 29.81 -5.90
CA LYS A 84 -9.12 29.45 -6.66
C LYS A 84 -8.87 28.86 -8.07
N THR A 85 -7.62 28.65 -8.49
CA THR A 85 -7.24 28.14 -9.81
C THR A 85 -6.72 26.70 -9.73
N ARG A 86 -7.18 25.84 -10.66
CA ARG A 86 -6.76 24.43 -10.70
C ARG A 86 -5.24 24.32 -10.92
N ARG A 87 -4.58 23.53 -10.08
CA ARG A 87 -3.23 22.96 -10.28
C ARG A 87 -2.07 23.94 -10.40
N ASN A 88 -2.10 25.07 -9.70
CA ASN A 88 -0.95 25.98 -9.66
C ASN A 88 -0.04 25.77 -8.43
N TYR A 89 0.80 24.74 -8.48
CA TYR A 89 1.81 24.46 -7.44
C TYR A 89 2.84 25.59 -7.25
N VAL A 90 3.11 26.35 -8.31
CA VAL A 90 4.08 27.46 -8.29
C VAL A 90 3.52 28.61 -7.45
N ASN A 91 2.23 28.92 -7.60
CA ASN A 91 1.57 29.92 -6.77
C ASN A 91 1.50 29.50 -5.30
N VAL A 92 1.28 28.20 -5.01
CA VAL A 92 1.37 27.68 -3.64
C VAL A 92 2.76 27.90 -3.06
N LYS A 93 3.80 27.55 -3.82
CA LYS A 93 5.18 27.77 -3.38
C LYS A 93 5.45 29.25 -3.12
N LYS A 94 5.10 30.13 -4.06
CA LYS A 94 5.29 31.57 -3.92
C LYS A 94 4.63 32.09 -2.65
N LYS A 95 3.40 31.68 -2.37
CA LYS A 95 2.66 32.05 -1.15
C LYS A 95 3.31 31.55 0.13
N LEU A 96 3.94 30.38 0.10
CA LEU A 96 4.71 29.85 1.23
C LEU A 96 6.03 30.59 1.40
N ASP A 97 6.72 30.90 0.31
CA ASP A 97 7.94 31.72 0.31
C ASP A 97 7.67 33.12 0.88
N ASP A 98 6.54 33.75 0.52
CA ASP A 98 6.09 35.04 1.06
C ASP A 98 5.82 34.99 2.59
N ARG A 99 5.51 33.80 3.11
CA ARG A 99 5.34 33.52 4.55
C ARG A 99 6.65 33.05 5.22
N ASN A 100 7.78 33.17 4.53
CA ASN A 100 9.11 32.71 4.95
C ASN A 100 9.20 31.18 5.20
N ILE A 101 8.35 30.40 4.53
CA ILE A 101 8.30 28.93 4.63
C ILE A 101 8.97 28.34 3.38
N LYS A 102 10.26 27.99 3.51
CA LYS A 102 11.04 27.42 2.40
C LYS A 102 10.72 25.94 2.21
N LEU A 103 9.82 25.63 1.27
CA LEU A 103 9.50 24.26 0.86
C LEU A 103 9.80 24.04 -0.63
N SER A 104 10.32 22.86 -0.95
CA SER A 104 10.57 22.48 -2.34
C SER A 104 9.27 22.13 -3.07
N LEU A 105 9.18 22.44 -4.37
CA LEU A 105 8.03 22.06 -5.21
C LEU A 105 7.73 20.55 -5.15
N PRO A 106 8.72 19.64 -5.15
CA PRO A 106 8.48 18.20 -4.97
C PRO A 106 7.78 17.87 -3.66
N THR A 107 8.17 18.52 -2.55
CA THR A 107 7.53 18.32 -1.25
C THR A 107 6.09 18.81 -1.26
N ILE A 108 5.82 19.99 -1.83
CA ILE A 108 4.46 20.53 -2.00
C ILE A 108 3.59 19.57 -2.82
N LYS A 109 4.08 19.11 -3.99
CA LYS A 109 3.38 18.13 -4.83
C LYS A 109 3.11 16.82 -4.06
N LYS A 110 4.11 16.32 -3.31
CA LYS A 110 3.98 15.09 -2.51
C LYS A 110 2.95 15.23 -1.39
N ILE A 111 2.86 16.38 -0.73
CA ILE A 111 1.85 16.66 0.30
C ILE A 111 0.45 16.67 -0.34
N LEU A 112 0.27 17.45 -1.41
CA LEU A 112 -1.03 17.60 -2.07
C LEU A 112 -1.51 16.29 -2.70
N ASN A 113 -0.63 15.51 -3.34
CA ASN A 113 -0.98 14.20 -3.90
C ASN A 113 -1.42 13.20 -2.82
N ARG A 114 -0.81 13.22 -1.62
CA ARG A 114 -1.24 12.36 -0.51
C ARG A 114 -2.66 12.69 -0.05
N LYS A 115 -3.03 13.97 -0.04
CA LYS A 115 -4.34 14.45 0.45
C LYS A 115 -5.44 14.38 -0.62
N ASN A 116 -5.13 14.55 -1.91
CA ASN A 116 -6.10 14.40 -3.00
C ASN A 116 -6.61 12.97 -3.22
N HIS A 117 -5.91 11.95 -2.68
CA HIS A 117 -6.39 10.57 -2.66
C HIS A 117 -7.33 10.27 -1.47
N MET A 118 -7.73 11.29 -0.69
CA MET A 118 -8.60 11.17 0.48
C MET A 118 -9.99 11.81 0.28
N SER A 119 -10.41 12.07 -0.96
CA SER A 119 -11.78 12.47 -1.32
C SER A 119 -12.41 11.44 -2.24
#